data_AF-A0A923EY55-F1
#
_entry.id   AF-A0A923EY55-F1
#
_cell.length_a   1.000
_cell.length_b   1.000
_cell.length_c   1.000
_cell.angle_alpha   90.00
_cell.angle_beta   90.00
_cell.angle_gamma   90.00
#
_symmetry.space_group_name_H-M   'P 1'
#
loop_
_entity.id
_entity.type
_entity.pdbx_description
1 polymer ?
#
loop_
_entity_poly.entity_id
_entity_poly.type
_entity_poly.pdbx_seq_one_letter_code
_entity_poly.pdbx_strand_id
1 'polypeptide(L)'
;MDADRSSSEHADPWATGRRRPEPPDRAASPDDDTDPWKHWRRLRPRSIRGASALGLAGAAVLLFPFLDDPDRWWIPAGLGLGTLVLLALLRLDRLLNGWAPHVAGVVLVGALVQGTARNPWAWGLALGVGVVVAGLLLLPRWKVLAVGAALLAASGIGYTFRSVELAEERARVDAQAGAQMRAALGVDRPQLALVALDTGVAGGNPARVCRVAQDPAIDQLRAATGAATCEDAVAVLHSRVPPRAEITRPDRESEPDVPPGGTLTVDGCGSAWGAAAGRELGRVVLTRTDAATPTYQVSGFAPC
;
A
#
# COMPACT_ATOMS: atom_id res chain seq x y z
N MET A 1 -89.11 66.99 -47.11
CA MET A 1 -89.04 65.57 -47.50
C MET A 1 -87.73 65.07 -46.95
N ASP A 2 -87.82 64.55 -45.73
CA ASP A 2 -86.76 63.92 -44.95
C ASP A 2 -86.48 62.52 -45.47
N ALA A 3 -85.20 62.18 -45.65
CA ALA A 3 -84.65 60.83 -45.49
C ALA A 3 -83.15 60.91 -45.82
N ASP A 4 -82.30 60.80 -44.80
CA ASP A 4 -81.31 59.73 -44.72
C ASP A 4 -80.33 60.02 -43.57
N ARG A 5 -80.63 59.37 -42.44
CA ARG A 5 -79.80 59.31 -41.25
C ARG A 5 -79.10 57.95 -41.27
N SER A 6 -77.94 57.88 -41.92
CA SER A 6 -77.09 56.70 -41.91
C SER A 6 -76.28 56.65 -40.62
N SER A 7 -76.82 55.94 -39.62
CA SER A 7 -76.07 55.48 -38.46
C SER A 7 -75.05 54.43 -38.91
N SER A 8 -73.77 54.76 -38.91
CA SER A 8 -72.70 53.77 -39.01
C SER A 8 -72.52 53.07 -37.67
N GLU A 9 -73.11 51.88 -37.61
CA GLU A 9 -72.94 50.88 -36.57
C GLU A 9 -71.44 50.62 -36.31
N HIS A 10 -71.03 50.84 -35.07
CA HIS A 10 -69.73 50.48 -34.53
C HIS A 10 -69.62 48.95 -34.51
N ALA A 11 -68.95 48.37 -35.50
CA ALA A 11 -68.61 46.96 -35.52
C ALA A 11 -67.48 46.71 -34.51
N ASP A 12 -67.82 46.10 -33.39
CA ASP A 12 -66.92 45.69 -32.32
C ASP A 12 -66.02 44.53 -32.82
N PRO A 13 -64.70 44.72 -32.99
CA PRO A 13 -63.84 43.74 -33.68
C PRO A 13 -63.52 42.50 -32.84
N TRP A 14 -64.05 42.39 -31.62
CA TRP A 14 -63.73 41.31 -30.67
C TRP A 14 -64.86 40.27 -30.50
N ALA A 15 -65.96 40.38 -31.25
CA ALA A 15 -67.09 39.46 -31.19
C ALA A 15 -66.94 38.16 -32.03
N THR A 16 -65.71 37.80 -32.45
CA THR A 16 -65.47 36.48 -33.05
C THR A 16 -64.78 35.56 -32.03
N GLY A 17 -65.61 34.76 -31.35
CA GLY A 17 -65.18 33.65 -30.53
C GLY A 17 -64.44 32.60 -31.34
N ARG A 18 -63.13 32.81 -31.56
CA ARG A 18 -62.21 31.73 -31.91
C ARG A 18 -61.85 31.01 -30.62
N ARG A 19 -62.57 29.91 -30.34
CA ARG A 19 -62.05 28.86 -29.46
C ARG A 19 -60.65 28.52 -29.95
N ARG A 20 -59.63 28.74 -29.12
CA ARG A 20 -58.31 28.14 -29.34
C ARG A 20 -58.53 26.62 -29.42
N PRO A 21 -58.00 25.92 -30.43
CA PRO A 21 -57.86 24.48 -30.30
C PRO A 21 -56.98 24.23 -29.07
N GLU A 22 -57.52 23.48 -28.11
CA GLU A 22 -56.74 22.84 -27.06
C GLU A 22 -55.54 22.14 -27.72
N PRO A 23 -54.31 22.31 -27.20
CA PRO A 23 -53.21 21.48 -27.64
C PRO A 23 -53.64 20.02 -27.41
N PRO A 24 -53.44 19.09 -28.37
CA PRO A 24 -53.70 17.69 -28.08
C PRO A 24 -52.92 17.33 -26.83
N ASP A 25 -53.64 16.77 -25.85
CA ASP A 25 -53.04 16.12 -24.69
C ASP A 25 -51.89 15.26 -25.21
N ARG A 26 -50.65 15.68 -24.92
CA ARG A 26 -49.51 14.80 -25.12
C ARG A 26 -49.76 13.64 -24.18
N ALA A 27 -50.31 12.56 -24.73
CA ALA A 27 -50.23 11.25 -24.14
C ALA A 27 -48.80 11.10 -23.61
N ALA A 28 -48.67 10.93 -22.30
CA ALA A 28 -47.40 10.57 -21.69
C ALA A 28 -46.92 9.33 -22.44
N SER A 29 -45.88 9.47 -23.25
CA SER A 29 -45.23 8.33 -23.91
C SER A 29 -44.88 7.31 -22.82
N PRO A 30 -45.38 6.08 -22.88
CA PRO A 30 -45.07 5.05 -21.89
C PRO A 30 -43.62 4.54 -21.94
N ASP A 31 -42.77 5.11 -22.80
CA ASP A 31 -41.41 4.62 -23.08
C ASP A 31 -40.29 5.40 -22.37
N ASP A 32 -40.62 6.29 -21.43
CA ASP A 32 -39.59 7.11 -20.78
C ASP A 32 -38.81 6.35 -19.67
N ASP A 33 -39.16 5.09 -19.40
CA ASP A 33 -38.54 4.23 -18.38
C ASP A 33 -37.57 3.17 -18.95
N THR A 34 -37.46 3.04 -20.28
CA THR A 34 -36.60 2.05 -20.94
C THR A 34 -35.29 2.61 -21.49
N ASP A 35 -34.94 3.89 -21.26
CA ASP A 35 -33.61 4.42 -21.61
C ASP A 35 -32.59 4.12 -20.50
N PRO A 36 -31.74 3.07 -20.63
CA PRO A 36 -30.71 2.76 -19.63
C PRO A 36 -29.67 3.87 -19.51
N TRP A 37 -29.63 4.85 -20.41
CA TRP A 37 -28.70 5.97 -20.36
C TRP A 37 -29.26 7.21 -19.67
N LYS A 38 -30.52 7.20 -19.20
CA LYS A 38 -31.18 8.36 -18.57
C LYS A 38 -30.46 8.81 -17.30
N HIS A 39 -29.98 7.89 -16.47
CA HIS A 39 -29.21 8.20 -15.26
C HIS A 39 -27.81 8.74 -15.59
N TRP A 40 -27.15 8.20 -16.62
CA TRP A 40 -25.86 8.70 -17.10
C TRP A 40 -25.95 10.10 -17.72
N ARG A 41 -27.04 10.41 -18.44
CA ARG A 41 -27.28 11.76 -18.99
C ARG A 41 -27.47 12.82 -17.90
N ARG A 42 -27.98 12.44 -16.71
CA ARG A 42 -28.08 13.36 -15.57
C ARG A 42 -26.73 13.71 -14.96
N LEU A 43 -25.74 12.81 -15.08
CA LEU A 43 -24.38 13.02 -14.60
C LEU A 43 -23.52 13.87 -15.55
N ARG A 44 -24.04 14.22 -16.74
CA ARG A 44 -23.31 15.04 -17.71
C ARG A 44 -23.23 16.48 -17.18
N PRO A 45 -22.03 17.02 -16.91
CA PRO A 45 -21.89 18.38 -16.43
C PRO A 45 -22.38 19.35 -17.50
N ARG A 46 -23.43 20.12 -17.18
CA ARG A 46 -23.98 21.16 -18.07
C ARG A 46 -23.16 22.45 -18.06
N SER A 47 -22.20 22.57 -17.15
CA SER A 47 -21.35 23.75 -16.98
C SER A 47 -19.87 23.37 -16.91
N ILE A 48 -19.00 24.28 -17.36
CA ILE A 48 -17.53 24.13 -17.29
C ILE A 48 -17.09 23.86 -15.84
N ARG A 49 -17.71 24.54 -14.87
CA ARG A 49 -17.44 24.34 -13.44
C ARG A 49 -17.78 22.93 -12.96
N GLY A 50 -18.90 22.37 -13.41
CA GLY A 50 -19.27 20.99 -13.08
C GLY A 50 -18.27 19.98 -13.64
N ALA A 51 -17.78 20.21 -14.86
CA ALA A 51 -16.79 19.35 -15.50
C ALA A 51 -15.44 19.40 -14.77
N SER A 52 -14.98 20.59 -14.38
CA SER A 52 -13.75 20.75 -13.61
C SER A 52 -13.82 20.11 -12.22
N ALA A 53 -14.95 20.26 -11.52
CA ALA A 53 -15.14 19.63 -10.20
C ALA A 53 -15.13 18.10 -10.30
N LEU A 54 -15.81 17.54 -11.31
CA LEU A 54 -15.83 16.10 -11.56
C LEU A 54 -14.44 15.57 -11.91
N GLY A 55 -13.68 16.29 -12.73
CA GLY A 55 -12.31 15.93 -13.11
C GLY A 55 -11.36 15.91 -11.91
N LEU A 56 -11.42 16.93 -11.05
CA LEU A 56 -10.61 17.01 -9.83
C LEU A 56 -10.97 15.91 -8.83
N ALA A 57 -12.27 15.65 -8.64
CA ALA A 57 -12.72 14.56 -7.77
C ALA A 57 -12.27 13.20 -8.30
N GLY A 58 -12.41 12.95 -9.61
CA GLY A 58 -11.94 11.71 -10.25
C GLY A 58 -10.43 11.53 -10.11
N ALA A 59 -9.65 12.58 -10.37
CA ALA A 59 -8.19 12.54 -10.19
C ALA A 59 -7.81 12.26 -8.73
N ALA A 60 -8.49 12.90 -7.76
CA ALA A 60 -8.24 12.67 -6.35
C ALA A 60 -8.52 11.21 -5.97
N VAL A 61 -9.67 10.65 -6.36
CA VAL A 61 -10.03 9.25 -6.10
C VAL A 61 -9.02 8.28 -6.73
N LEU A 62 -8.53 8.57 -7.93
CA LEU A 62 -7.58 7.72 -8.63
C LEU A 62 -6.18 7.76 -8.04
N LEU A 63 -5.74 8.92 -7.54
CA LEU A 63 -4.40 9.08 -6.95
C LEU A 63 -4.34 8.63 -5.48
N PHE A 64 -5.46 8.73 -4.76
CA PHE A 64 -5.54 8.38 -3.35
C PHE A 64 -4.99 6.98 -2.98
N PRO A 65 -5.33 5.88 -3.69
CA PRO A 65 -4.81 4.55 -3.34
C PRO A 65 -3.31 4.37 -3.61
N PHE A 66 -2.66 5.31 -4.31
CA PHE A 66 -1.24 5.24 -4.67
C PHE A 66 -0.36 6.16 -3.81
N LEU A 67 -0.88 6.66 -2.68
CA LEU A 67 -0.08 7.41 -1.72
C LEU A 67 1.11 6.58 -1.23
N ASP A 68 2.30 7.19 -1.28
CA ASP A 68 3.55 6.55 -0.86
C ASP A 68 3.53 6.18 0.63
N ASP A 69 2.88 7.02 1.45
CA ASP A 69 2.65 6.81 2.89
C ASP A 69 1.14 6.88 3.20
N PRO A 70 0.39 5.76 3.15
CA PRO A 70 -1.06 5.77 3.32
C PRO A 70 -1.51 6.25 4.70
N ASP A 71 -0.70 6.04 5.75
CA ASP A 71 -0.98 6.53 7.10
C ASP A 71 -1.00 8.06 7.22
N ARG A 72 -0.46 8.76 6.21
CA ARG A 72 -0.39 10.22 6.13
C ARG A 72 -1.39 10.82 5.14
N TRP A 73 -2.46 10.10 4.81
CA TRP A 73 -3.55 10.57 3.94
C TRP A 73 -4.17 11.91 4.39
N TRP A 74 -4.10 12.23 5.68
CA TRP A 74 -4.61 13.46 6.26
C TRP A 74 -3.81 14.70 5.84
N ILE A 75 -2.57 14.57 5.37
CA ILE A 75 -1.75 15.69 4.90
C ILE A 75 -2.33 16.29 3.61
N PRO A 76 -2.50 15.54 2.50
CA PRO A 76 -3.11 16.09 1.29
C PRO A 76 -4.56 16.50 1.52
N ALA A 77 -5.34 15.71 2.27
CA ALA A 77 -6.72 16.06 2.62
C ALA A 77 -6.79 17.37 3.43
N GLY A 78 -5.90 17.52 4.41
CA GLY A 78 -5.77 18.71 5.25
C GLY A 78 -5.33 19.95 4.47
N LEU A 79 -4.44 19.82 3.50
CA LEU A 79 -4.05 20.93 2.61
C LEU A 79 -5.21 21.39 1.73
N GLY A 80 -5.95 20.46 1.12
CA GLY A 80 -7.13 20.77 0.32
C GLY A 80 -8.22 21.45 1.16
N LEU A 81 -8.59 20.85 2.29
CA LEU A 81 -9.60 21.38 3.21
C LEU A 81 -9.17 22.73 3.81
N GLY A 82 -7.92 22.82 4.27
CA GLY A 82 -7.35 24.02 4.85
C GLY A 82 -7.34 25.18 3.86
N THR A 83 -7.03 24.93 2.59
CA THR A 83 -7.14 25.92 1.52
C THR A 83 -8.58 26.39 1.34
N LEU A 84 -9.55 25.47 1.34
CA LEU A 84 -10.96 25.81 1.22
C LEU A 84 -11.43 26.69 2.39
N VAL A 85 -11.07 26.30 3.63
CA VAL A 85 -11.38 27.06 4.84
C VAL A 85 -10.73 28.44 4.78
N LEU A 86 -9.47 28.55 4.34
CA LEU A 86 -8.76 29.82 4.20
C LEU A 86 -9.46 30.74 3.18
N LEU A 87 -9.83 30.22 2.01
CA LEU A 87 -10.55 30.98 0.99
C LEU A 87 -11.93 31.45 1.47
N ALA A 88 -12.61 30.62 2.27
CA ALA A 88 -13.89 30.97 2.87
C ALA A 88 -13.74 32.07 3.95
N LEU A 89 -12.76 31.94 4.85
CA LEU A 89 -12.50 32.91 5.92
C LEU A 89 -12.08 34.27 5.38
N LEU A 90 -11.24 34.29 4.36
CA LEU A 90 -10.80 35.54 3.70
C LEU A 90 -11.87 36.12 2.77
N ARG A 91 -13.05 35.47 2.64
CA ARG A 91 -14.12 35.83 1.69
C ARG A 91 -13.65 35.96 0.24
N LEU A 92 -12.53 35.33 -0.12
CA LEU A 92 -12.04 35.26 -1.49
C LEU A 92 -13.00 34.48 -2.40
N ASP A 93 -13.91 33.69 -1.82
CA ASP A 93 -14.94 32.98 -2.57
C ASP A 93 -15.84 33.92 -3.41
N ARG A 94 -16.12 35.13 -2.89
CA ARG A 94 -16.89 36.15 -3.60
C ARG A 94 -16.10 36.81 -4.73
N LEU A 95 -14.78 36.91 -4.57
CA LEU A 95 -13.83 37.39 -5.60
C LEU A 95 -13.60 36.34 -6.69
N LEU A 96 -13.59 35.06 -6.31
CA LEU A 96 -13.41 33.92 -7.20
C LEU A 96 -14.69 33.51 -7.91
N ASN A 97 -15.81 34.24 -7.76
CA ASN A 97 -17.09 33.95 -8.42
C ASN A 97 -17.54 32.47 -8.25
N GLY A 98 -17.26 31.85 -7.10
CA GLY A 98 -17.58 30.45 -6.82
C GLY A 98 -16.59 29.41 -7.39
N TRP A 99 -15.37 29.81 -7.77
CA TRP A 99 -14.28 28.90 -8.14
C TRP A 99 -13.43 28.42 -6.95
N ALA A 100 -13.69 28.89 -5.74
CA ALA A 100 -12.96 28.47 -4.54
C ALA A 100 -12.86 26.93 -4.35
N PRO A 101 -13.93 26.13 -4.53
CA PRO A 101 -13.82 24.67 -4.37
C PRO A 101 -12.92 24.03 -5.44
N HIS A 102 -12.81 24.60 -6.63
CA HIS A 102 -11.91 24.12 -7.68
C HIS A 102 -10.46 24.40 -7.34
N VAL A 103 -10.16 25.58 -6.79
CA VAL A 103 -8.81 25.91 -6.32
C VAL A 103 -8.37 24.96 -5.21
N ALA A 104 -9.24 24.71 -4.23
CA ALA A 104 -8.99 23.72 -3.18
C ALA A 104 -8.78 22.30 -3.76
N GLY A 105 -9.58 21.92 -4.77
CA GLY A 105 -9.41 20.65 -5.48
C GLY A 105 -8.08 20.54 -6.23
N VAL A 106 -7.60 21.63 -6.85
CA VAL A 106 -6.27 21.66 -7.50
C VAL A 106 -5.16 21.49 -6.47
N VAL A 107 -5.26 22.16 -5.32
CA VAL A 107 -4.28 22.00 -4.22
C VAL A 107 -4.28 20.57 -3.69
N LEU A 108 -5.47 19.97 -3.50
CA LEU A 108 -5.59 18.57 -3.10
C LEU A 108 -4.92 17.63 -4.11
N VAL A 109 -5.23 17.78 -5.40
CA VAL A 109 -4.63 16.93 -6.45
C VAL A 109 -3.12 17.15 -6.55
N GLY A 110 -2.64 18.39 -6.44
CA GLY A 110 -1.21 18.69 -6.41
C GLY A 110 -0.50 18.06 -5.21
N ALA A 111 -1.13 18.09 -4.02
CA ALA A 111 -0.61 17.43 -2.83
C ALA A 111 -0.60 15.90 -2.98
N LEU A 112 -1.63 15.32 -3.63
CA LEU A 112 -1.67 13.89 -3.96
C LEU A 112 -0.56 13.53 -4.96
N VAL A 113 -0.37 14.32 -6.01
CA VAL A 113 0.72 14.14 -7.00
C VAL A 113 2.08 14.13 -6.32
N GLN A 114 2.33 15.06 -5.39
CA GLN A 114 3.55 15.09 -4.59
C GLN A 114 3.68 13.86 -3.67
N GLY A 115 2.56 13.41 -3.09
CA GLY A 115 2.49 12.24 -2.21
C GLY A 115 2.58 10.89 -2.94
N THR A 116 2.51 10.87 -4.28
CA THR A 116 2.73 9.69 -5.12
C THR A 116 3.99 9.83 -5.98
N ALA A 117 4.95 10.68 -5.59
CA ALA A 117 6.11 11.01 -6.41
C ALA A 117 7.04 9.81 -6.66
N ARG A 118 7.03 8.79 -5.79
CA ARG A 118 7.81 7.56 -6.00
C ARG A 118 7.18 6.64 -7.06
N ASN A 119 5.95 6.92 -7.48
CA ASN A 119 5.22 6.15 -8.48
C ASN A 119 4.67 7.04 -9.62
N PRO A 120 5.53 7.51 -10.54
CA PRO A 120 5.12 8.40 -11.64
C PRO A 120 4.10 7.77 -12.59
N TRP A 121 3.99 6.43 -12.61
CA TRP A 121 3.01 5.70 -13.40
C TRP A 121 1.56 5.88 -12.89
N ALA A 122 1.39 6.20 -11.60
CA ALA A 122 0.09 6.54 -11.04
C ALA A 122 -0.50 7.80 -11.70
N TRP A 123 0.35 8.76 -12.09
CA TRP A 123 -0.08 9.95 -12.84
C TRP A 123 -0.55 9.58 -14.25
N GLY A 124 0.16 8.67 -14.91
CA GLY A 124 -0.22 8.14 -16.22
C GLY A 124 -1.56 7.42 -16.19
N LEU A 125 -1.82 6.60 -15.16
CA LEU A 125 -3.11 5.95 -14.97
C LEU A 125 -4.23 6.95 -14.70
N ALA A 126 -4.00 7.92 -13.80
CA ALA A 126 -4.99 8.95 -13.49
C ALA A 126 -5.36 9.79 -14.71
N LEU A 127 -4.36 10.20 -15.51
CA LEU A 127 -4.57 10.91 -16.78
C LEU A 127 -5.26 10.02 -17.82
N GLY A 128 -4.86 8.76 -17.94
CA GLY A 128 -5.46 7.79 -18.86
C GLY A 128 -6.95 7.56 -18.58
N VAL A 129 -7.32 7.32 -17.32
CA VAL A 129 -8.72 7.19 -16.92
C VAL A 129 -9.48 8.50 -17.18
N GLY A 130 -8.88 9.65 -16.86
CA GLY A 130 -9.46 10.96 -17.14
C GLY A 130 -9.80 11.15 -18.62
N VAL A 131 -8.90 10.76 -19.52
CA VAL A 131 -9.09 10.82 -20.98
C VAL A 131 -10.18 9.85 -21.45
N VAL A 132 -10.23 8.62 -20.91
CA VAL A 132 -11.28 7.64 -21.23
C VAL A 132 -12.66 8.14 -20.81
N VAL A 133 -12.78 8.64 -19.57
CA VAL A 133 -14.04 9.18 -19.03
C VAL A 133 -14.48 10.42 -19.82
N ALA A 134 -13.55 11.32 -20.15
CA ALA A 134 -13.84 12.46 -21.02
C ALA A 134 -14.29 12.01 -22.42
N GLY A 135 -13.64 11.02 -23.01
CA GLY A 135 -14.02 10.45 -24.30
C GLY A 135 -15.42 9.83 -24.29
N LEU A 136 -15.78 9.08 -23.24
CA LEU A 136 -17.11 8.51 -23.06
C LEU A 136 -18.19 9.58 -22.86
N LEU A 137 -17.88 10.65 -22.12
CA LEU A 137 -18.85 11.70 -21.78
C LEU A 137 -19.02 12.76 -22.86
N LEU A 138 -17.96 13.15 -23.59
CA LEU A 138 -18.00 14.36 -24.42
C LEU A 138 -18.37 14.15 -25.88
N LEU A 139 -18.18 12.98 -26.51
CA LEU A 139 -18.69 12.61 -27.85
C LEU A 139 -18.20 11.20 -28.24
N PRO A 140 -18.93 10.41 -29.07
CA PRO A 140 -18.51 9.08 -29.54
C PRO A 140 -17.37 9.16 -30.57
N ARG A 141 -16.25 9.80 -30.21
CA ARG A 141 -15.04 9.85 -31.01
C ARG A 141 -14.14 8.73 -30.51
N TRP A 142 -14.26 7.57 -31.15
CA TRP A 142 -13.43 6.37 -30.90
C TRP A 142 -11.93 6.68 -30.79
N LYS A 143 -11.46 7.74 -31.46
CA LYS A 143 -10.08 8.24 -31.37
C LYS A 143 -9.65 8.63 -29.95
N VAL A 144 -10.51 9.29 -29.17
CA VAL A 144 -10.18 9.71 -27.78
C VAL A 144 -10.14 8.50 -26.85
N LEU A 145 -11.07 7.56 -27.06
CA LEU A 145 -11.13 6.30 -26.32
C LEU A 145 -9.89 5.43 -26.59
N ALA A 146 -9.45 5.35 -27.85
CA ALA A 146 -8.24 4.64 -28.26
C ALA A 146 -6.98 5.25 -27.63
N VAL A 147 -6.85 6.57 -27.61
CA VAL A 147 -5.73 7.26 -26.95
C VAL A 147 -5.73 6.99 -25.45
N GLY A 148 -6.88 7.07 -24.79
CA GLY A 148 -7.00 6.76 -23.36
C GLY A 148 -6.66 5.30 -23.04
N ALA A 149 -7.13 4.36 -23.85
CA ALA A 149 -6.82 2.94 -23.71
C ALA A 149 -5.32 2.64 -23.91
N ALA A 150 -4.69 3.27 -24.90
CA ALA A 150 -3.24 3.16 -25.11
C ALA A 150 -2.44 3.73 -23.93
N LEU A 151 -2.88 4.86 -23.37
CA LEU A 151 -2.25 5.48 -22.20
C LEU A 151 -2.37 4.59 -20.95
N LEU A 152 -3.54 3.95 -20.75
CA LEU A 152 -3.75 2.99 -19.68
C LEU A 152 -2.90 1.74 -19.84
N ALA A 153 -2.80 1.20 -21.05
CA ALA A 153 -1.96 0.03 -21.33
C ALA A 153 -0.47 0.32 -21.05
N ALA A 154 0.05 1.44 -21.57
CA ALA A 154 1.42 1.84 -21.35
C ALA A 154 1.71 2.09 -19.85
N SER A 155 0.79 2.76 -19.16
CA SER A 155 0.94 3.06 -17.73
C SER A 155 0.83 1.80 -16.85
N GLY A 156 -0.06 0.87 -17.20
CA GLY A 156 -0.21 -0.41 -16.51
C GLY A 156 1.03 -1.29 -16.63
N ILE A 157 1.62 -1.36 -17.82
CA ILE A 157 2.87 -2.09 -18.05
C ILE A 157 4.00 -1.47 -17.23
N GLY A 158 4.16 -0.14 -17.27
CA GLY A 158 5.17 0.56 -16.48
C GLY A 158 5.02 0.34 -14.96
N TYR A 159 3.78 0.34 -14.46
CA TYR A 159 3.48 0.05 -13.06
C TYR A 159 3.91 -1.37 -12.67
N THR A 160 3.64 -2.39 -13.51
CA THR A 160 4.04 -3.77 -13.19
C THR A 160 5.55 -3.93 -13.06
N PHE A 161 6.34 -3.35 -13.96
CA PHE A 161 7.80 -3.41 -13.87
C PHE A 161 8.33 -2.73 -12.61
N ARG A 162 7.82 -1.52 -12.29
CA ARG A 162 8.28 -0.80 -11.09
C ARG A 162 7.86 -1.50 -9.80
N SER A 163 6.71 -2.16 -9.78
CA SER A 163 6.23 -2.90 -8.60
C SER A 163 7.13 -4.09 -8.23
N VAL A 164 7.71 -4.77 -9.24
CA VAL A 164 8.67 -5.86 -9.03
C VAL A 164 9.98 -5.32 -8.47
N GLU A 165 10.49 -4.24 -9.05
CA GLU A 165 11.72 -3.59 -8.58
C GLU A 165 11.59 -3.08 -7.14
N LEU A 166 10.45 -2.46 -6.79
CA LEU A 166 10.16 -2.01 -5.43
C LEU A 166 10.02 -3.17 -4.43
N ALA A 167 9.53 -4.34 -4.87
CA ALA A 167 9.45 -5.53 -4.04
C ALA A 167 10.85 -6.10 -3.74
N GLU A 168 11.73 -6.13 -4.73
CA GLU A 168 13.13 -6.54 -4.53
C GLU A 168 13.90 -5.58 -3.63
N GLU A 169 13.72 -4.27 -3.81
CA GLU A 169 14.37 -3.25 -3.00
C GLU A 169 13.93 -3.34 -1.53
N ARG A 170 12.62 -3.53 -1.28
CA ARG A 170 12.09 -3.78 0.07
C ARG A 170 12.63 -5.05 0.69
N ALA A 171 12.68 -6.16 -0.06
CA ALA A 171 13.24 -7.42 0.44
C ALA A 171 14.71 -7.26 0.87
N ARG A 172 15.50 -6.47 0.13
CA ARG A 172 16.89 -6.16 0.52
C ARG A 172 16.96 -5.29 1.77
N VAL A 173 16.12 -4.27 1.88
CA VAL A 173 16.07 -3.39 3.06
C VAL A 173 15.62 -4.18 4.30
N ASP A 174 14.62 -5.04 4.18
CA ASP A 174 14.13 -5.89 5.26
C ASP A 174 15.18 -6.93 5.67
N ALA A 175 15.90 -7.51 4.72
CA ALA A 175 17.02 -8.42 5.00
C ALA A 175 18.17 -7.70 5.74
N GLN A 176 18.48 -6.46 5.35
CA GLN A 176 19.51 -5.64 6.02
C GLN A 176 19.06 -5.19 7.41
N ALA A 177 17.82 -4.73 7.58
CA ALA A 177 17.26 -4.34 8.87
C ALA A 177 17.16 -5.55 9.82
N GLY A 178 16.76 -6.71 9.31
CA GLY A 178 16.77 -7.98 10.03
C GLY A 178 18.17 -8.41 10.46
N ALA A 179 19.17 -8.27 9.58
CA ALA A 179 20.57 -8.55 9.90
C ALA A 179 21.12 -7.61 10.98
N GLN A 180 20.78 -6.31 10.95
CA GLN A 180 21.18 -5.33 11.97
C GLN A 180 20.54 -5.61 13.33
N MET A 181 19.22 -5.91 13.38
CA MET A 181 18.55 -6.29 14.63
C MET A 181 19.09 -7.62 15.17
N ARG A 182 19.38 -8.59 14.30
CA ARG A 182 20.02 -9.85 14.70
C ARG A 182 21.42 -9.61 15.27
N ALA A 183 22.25 -8.77 14.66
CA ALA A 183 23.58 -8.44 15.18
C ALA A 183 23.55 -7.89 16.63
N ALA A 184 22.49 -7.19 17.01
CA ALA A 184 22.29 -6.70 18.37
C ALA A 184 21.79 -7.77 19.37
N LEU A 185 21.30 -8.92 18.91
CA LEU A 185 20.68 -9.99 19.72
C LEU A 185 21.61 -11.18 19.99
N GLY A 186 22.91 -11.06 19.67
CA GLY A 186 23.92 -12.07 19.97
C GLY A 186 24.17 -12.25 21.47
N VAL A 187 25.01 -13.22 21.81
CA VAL A 187 25.48 -13.44 23.19
C VAL A 187 26.82 -12.75 23.41
N ASP A 188 27.03 -12.18 24.60
CA ASP A 188 28.27 -11.44 24.90
C ASP A 188 29.51 -12.34 24.91
N ARG A 189 29.34 -13.65 25.16
CA ARG A 189 30.44 -14.62 25.22
C ARG A 189 30.20 -15.85 24.36
N PRO A 190 31.26 -16.42 23.75
CA PRO A 190 31.14 -17.63 22.94
C PRO A 190 30.46 -18.80 23.67
N GLN A 191 30.87 -19.08 24.90
CA GLN A 191 30.34 -20.18 25.69
C GLN A 191 28.85 -19.99 26.05
N LEU A 192 28.39 -18.74 26.16
CA LEU A 192 26.98 -18.46 26.42
C LEU A 192 26.08 -18.86 25.25
N ALA A 193 26.63 -18.98 24.03
CA ALA A 193 25.88 -19.51 22.89
C ALA A 193 25.57 -20.99 23.13
N LEU A 194 26.57 -21.78 23.53
CA LEU A 194 26.38 -23.20 23.86
C LEU A 194 25.45 -23.38 25.06
N VAL A 195 25.55 -22.54 26.09
CA VAL A 195 24.60 -22.55 27.22
C VAL A 195 23.18 -22.22 26.76
N ALA A 196 23.01 -21.26 25.85
CA ALA A 196 21.70 -20.92 25.29
C ALA A 196 21.11 -22.09 24.48
N LEU A 197 21.93 -22.80 23.70
CA LEU A 197 21.55 -24.00 22.96
C LEU A 197 21.16 -25.14 23.91
N ASP A 198 22.00 -25.47 24.89
CA ASP A 198 21.76 -26.54 25.86
C ASP A 198 20.49 -26.29 26.67
N THR A 199 20.35 -25.12 27.27
CA THR A 199 19.17 -24.79 28.09
C THR A 199 17.92 -24.62 27.24
N GLY A 200 18.07 -24.16 25.99
CA GLY A 200 16.99 -24.08 25.03
C GLY A 200 16.45 -25.45 24.64
N VAL A 201 17.33 -26.38 24.27
CA VAL A 201 16.94 -27.73 23.87
C VAL A 201 16.50 -28.56 25.07
N ALA A 202 17.21 -28.52 26.20
CA ALA A 202 16.80 -29.27 27.40
C ALA A 202 15.48 -28.75 28.00
N GLY A 203 15.21 -27.45 27.90
CA GLY A 203 13.98 -26.82 28.39
C GLY A 203 12.83 -26.74 27.38
N GLY A 204 13.01 -27.24 26.16
CA GLY A 204 12.00 -27.15 25.10
C GLY A 204 11.64 -25.70 24.72
N ASN A 205 12.61 -24.79 24.77
CA ASN A 205 12.44 -23.35 24.52
C ASN A 205 13.06 -22.96 23.17
N PRO A 206 12.29 -23.02 22.06
CA PRO A 206 12.80 -22.70 20.74
C PRO A 206 13.22 -21.24 20.60
N ALA A 207 12.53 -20.30 21.27
CA ALA A 207 12.84 -18.88 21.20
C ALA A 207 14.27 -18.56 21.69
N ARG A 208 14.84 -19.38 22.58
CA ARG A 208 16.22 -19.22 23.06
C ARG A 208 17.25 -19.69 22.03
N VAL A 209 16.97 -20.79 21.33
CA VAL A 209 17.84 -21.37 20.29
C VAL A 209 17.77 -20.54 19.02
N CYS A 210 16.56 -20.29 18.52
CA CYS A 210 16.33 -19.63 17.22
C CYS A 210 16.73 -18.15 17.24
N ARG A 211 16.81 -17.51 18.41
CA ARG A 211 17.28 -16.11 18.53
C ARG A 211 18.79 -15.97 18.31
N VAL A 212 19.58 -16.94 18.76
CA VAL A 212 21.05 -16.88 18.68
C VAL A 212 21.59 -17.50 17.39
N ALA A 213 20.76 -18.24 16.65
CA ALA A 213 21.11 -18.88 15.39
C ALA A 213 20.88 -17.95 14.18
N GLN A 214 21.82 -17.95 13.25
CA GLN A 214 21.70 -17.33 11.94
C GLN A 214 21.01 -18.27 10.95
N ASP A 215 20.53 -17.74 9.83
CA ASP A 215 19.82 -18.49 8.80
C ASP A 215 20.56 -19.77 8.34
N PRO A 216 21.90 -19.76 8.10
CA PRO A 216 22.61 -20.98 7.72
C PRO A 216 22.62 -22.06 8.81
N ALA A 217 22.70 -21.66 10.08
CA ALA A 217 22.59 -22.59 11.21
C ALA A 217 21.18 -23.15 11.35
N ILE A 218 20.15 -22.32 11.13
CA ILE A 218 18.75 -22.75 11.13
C ILE A 218 18.50 -23.77 10.02
N ASP A 219 19.04 -23.55 8.82
CA ASP A 219 18.91 -24.48 7.71
C ASP A 219 19.60 -25.83 7.98
N GLN A 220 20.77 -25.83 8.62
CA GLN A 220 21.43 -27.06 9.08
C GLN A 220 20.58 -27.83 10.11
N LEU A 221 19.93 -27.11 11.04
CA LEU A 221 19.04 -27.74 12.03
C LEU A 221 17.83 -28.38 11.37
N ARG A 222 17.20 -27.67 10.44
CA ARG A 222 16.05 -28.18 9.68
C ARG A 222 16.44 -29.40 8.86
N ALA A 223 17.59 -29.36 8.18
CA ALA A 223 18.10 -30.48 7.41
C ALA A 223 18.37 -31.72 8.29
N ALA A 224 19.01 -31.55 9.46
CA ALA A 224 19.36 -32.66 10.36
C ALA A 224 18.16 -33.25 11.11
N THR A 225 17.10 -32.47 11.31
CA THR A 225 15.88 -32.90 12.02
C THR A 225 14.73 -33.30 11.11
N GLY A 226 14.79 -32.91 9.82
CA GLY A 226 13.67 -33.04 8.88
C GLY A 226 12.52 -32.06 9.14
N ALA A 227 12.75 -31.04 9.97
CA ALA A 227 11.73 -30.09 10.41
C ALA A 227 11.50 -28.95 9.40
N ALA A 228 10.27 -28.44 9.36
CA ALA A 228 9.90 -27.33 8.48
C ALA A 228 10.37 -25.97 9.02
N THR A 229 10.37 -25.79 10.34
CA THR A 229 10.72 -24.54 11.05
C THR A 229 11.82 -24.76 12.09
N CYS A 230 12.40 -23.68 12.60
CA CYS A 230 13.39 -23.76 13.68
C CYS A 230 12.76 -24.29 14.98
N GLU A 231 11.52 -23.87 15.27
CA GLU A 231 10.74 -24.28 16.42
C GLU A 231 10.50 -25.80 16.42
N ASP A 232 10.09 -26.33 15.26
CA ASP A 232 9.88 -27.77 15.08
C ASP A 232 11.19 -28.54 15.21
N ALA A 233 12.31 -28.00 14.68
CA ALA A 233 13.62 -28.61 14.83
C ALA A 233 14.02 -28.72 16.31
N VAL A 234 13.81 -27.67 17.09
CA VAL A 234 14.10 -27.68 18.54
C VAL A 234 13.20 -28.66 19.28
N ALA A 235 11.93 -28.79 18.90
CA ALA A 235 11.03 -29.79 19.50
C ALA A 235 11.53 -31.22 19.24
N VAL A 236 11.99 -31.51 18.01
CA VAL A 236 12.62 -32.78 17.66
C VAL A 236 13.88 -33.02 18.50
N LEU A 237 14.75 -32.02 18.62
CA LEU A 237 15.96 -32.12 19.44
C LEU A 237 15.65 -32.31 20.92
N HIS A 238 14.67 -31.59 21.46
CA HIS A 238 14.22 -31.72 22.84
C HIS A 238 13.79 -33.16 23.15
N SER A 239 13.07 -33.81 22.23
CA SER A 239 12.65 -35.21 22.38
C SER A 239 13.81 -36.21 22.43
N ARG A 240 15.01 -35.81 21.95
CA ARG A 240 16.23 -36.64 21.94
C ARG A 240 17.12 -36.41 23.17
N VAL A 241 16.80 -35.43 24.02
CA VAL A 241 17.62 -35.10 25.19
C VAL A 241 17.56 -36.23 26.22
N PRO A 242 18.72 -36.79 26.63
CA PRO A 242 18.75 -37.81 27.68
C PRO A 242 18.21 -37.26 29.01
N PRO A 243 17.46 -38.06 29.79
CA PRO A 243 17.12 -37.68 31.16
C PRO A 243 18.41 -37.51 31.97
N ARG A 244 18.61 -36.30 32.53
CA ARG A 244 19.84 -35.84 33.21
C ARG A 244 21.02 -35.45 32.30
N ALA A 245 20.76 -35.05 31.06
CA ALA A 245 21.78 -34.43 30.24
C ALA A 245 22.46 -33.26 30.98
N GLU A 246 23.79 -33.25 31.00
CA GLU A 246 24.55 -32.21 31.67
C GLU A 246 24.48 -30.92 30.85
N ILE A 247 24.00 -29.85 31.47
CA ILE A 247 24.00 -28.51 30.88
C ILE A 247 25.42 -27.95 31.00
N THR A 248 25.93 -27.43 29.89
CA THR A 248 27.23 -26.75 29.86
C THR A 248 27.29 -25.68 30.93
N ARG A 249 28.37 -25.70 31.71
CA ARG A 249 28.69 -24.60 32.62
C ARG A 249 29.58 -23.62 31.87
N PRO A 250 29.25 -22.33 31.85
CA PRO A 250 30.13 -21.35 31.24
C PRO A 250 31.48 -21.39 31.97
N ASP A 251 32.56 -21.57 31.22
CA ASP A 251 33.89 -21.37 31.75
C ASP A 251 34.09 -19.88 32.12
N ARG A 252 35.13 -19.61 32.90
CA ARG A 252 35.53 -18.25 33.27
C ARG A 252 36.77 -17.81 32.50
N GLU A 253 37.02 -18.42 31.34
CA GLU A 253 38.21 -18.10 30.55
C GLU A 253 38.05 -16.71 29.91
N SER A 254 39.19 -16.08 29.66
CA SER A 254 39.25 -14.81 28.94
C SER A 254 38.72 -15.00 27.51
N GLU A 255 37.90 -14.06 27.06
CA GLU A 255 37.28 -14.10 25.74
C GLU A 255 38.37 -14.13 24.64
N PRO A 256 38.26 -15.03 23.65
CA PRO A 256 39.20 -15.07 22.54
C PRO A 256 39.10 -13.79 21.70
N ASP A 257 40.24 -13.19 21.37
CA ASP A 257 40.31 -12.00 20.52
C ASP A 257 40.08 -12.39 19.05
N VAL A 258 38.81 -12.35 18.65
CA VAL A 258 38.36 -12.67 17.28
C VAL A 258 37.92 -11.35 16.63
N PRO A 259 38.40 -10.97 15.43
CA PRO A 259 37.97 -9.73 14.79
C PRO A 259 36.46 -9.75 14.43
N PRO A 260 35.79 -8.60 14.26
CA PRO A 260 34.42 -8.55 13.73
C PRO A 260 34.30 -9.31 12.40
N GLY A 261 33.24 -10.09 12.25
CA GLY A 261 33.06 -11.03 11.13
C GLY A 261 33.91 -12.30 11.21
N GLY A 262 34.85 -12.37 12.14
CA GLY A 262 35.66 -13.56 12.41
C GLY A 262 34.84 -14.70 13.02
N THR A 263 35.25 -15.93 12.76
CA THR A 263 34.60 -17.13 13.27
C THR A 263 35.44 -17.81 14.34
N LEU A 264 34.77 -18.49 15.27
CA LEU A 264 35.38 -19.40 16.22
C LEU A 264 34.47 -20.62 16.43
N THR A 265 35.03 -21.72 16.91
CA THR A 265 34.27 -22.94 17.16
C THR A 265 34.30 -23.27 18.65
N VAL A 266 33.12 -23.55 19.22
CA VAL A 266 32.96 -24.02 20.59
C VAL A 266 32.61 -25.50 20.56
N ASP A 267 33.29 -26.30 21.38
CA ASP A 267 33.01 -27.73 21.50
C ASP A 267 31.75 -27.97 22.34
N GLY A 268 30.70 -28.52 21.71
CA GLY A 268 29.46 -28.93 22.36
C GLY A 268 29.25 -30.44 22.36
N CYS A 269 30.24 -31.24 21.93
CA CYS A 269 30.09 -32.68 21.72
C CYS A 269 29.73 -33.46 22.98
N GLY A 270 30.19 -32.98 24.14
CA GLY A 270 29.91 -33.57 25.45
C GLY A 270 28.68 -33.01 26.16
N SER A 271 27.95 -32.07 25.56
CA SER A 271 26.86 -31.35 26.24
C SER A 271 25.47 -31.94 25.94
N ALA A 272 24.44 -31.41 26.60
CA ALA A 272 23.04 -31.74 26.30
C ALA A 272 22.68 -31.48 24.82
N TRP A 273 23.21 -30.39 24.25
CA TRP A 273 23.13 -30.10 22.81
C TRP A 273 23.76 -31.21 21.98
N GLY A 274 25.04 -31.53 22.20
CA GLY A 274 25.74 -32.55 21.42
C GLY A 274 25.05 -33.92 21.49
N ALA A 275 24.52 -34.28 22.66
CA ALA A 275 23.74 -35.50 22.84
C ALA A 275 22.43 -35.51 22.03
N ALA A 276 21.74 -34.38 21.91
CA ALA A 276 20.47 -34.27 21.20
C ALA A 276 20.63 -34.07 19.68
N ALA A 277 21.57 -33.21 19.29
CA ALA A 277 21.82 -32.81 17.90
C ALA A 277 22.59 -33.87 17.11
N GLY A 278 23.34 -34.73 17.80
CA GLY A 278 24.09 -35.82 17.21
C GLY A 278 25.45 -35.39 16.63
N ARG A 279 26.12 -36.35 15.97
CA ARG A 279 27.53 -36.17 15.55
C ARG A 279 27.73 -35.11 14.48
N GLU A 280 26.74 -34.77 13.68
CA GLU A 280 26.92 -33.81 12.58
C GLU A 280 26.86 -32.35 13.03
N LEU A 281 26.23 -32.08 14.18
CA LEU A 281 25.96 -30.72 14.66
C LEU A 281 26.56 -30.41 16.04
N GLY A 282 27.44 -31.27 16.55
CA GLY A 282 27.86 -31.20 17.95
C GLY A 282 28.86 -30.09 18.27
N ARG A 283 29.63 -29.57 17.30
CA ARG A 283 30.45 -28.37 17.48
C ARG A 283 29.71 -27.14 16.96
N VAL A 284 29.76 -26.04 17.71
CA VAL A 284 29.01 -24.81 17.40
C VAL A 284 29.97 -23.79 16.80
N VAL A 285 29.71 -23.39 15.55
CA VAL A 285 30.47 -22.34 14.87
C VAL A 285 29.80 -21.00 15.16
N LEU A 286 30.56 -20.08 15.73
CA LEU A 286 30.12 -18.75 16.08
C LEU A 286 30.79 -17.72 15.20
N THR A 287 30.06 -16.67 14.83
CA THR A 287 30.62 -15.48 14.19
C THR A 287 30.50 -14.29 15.14
N ARG A 288 31.58 -13.53 15.31
CA ARG A 288 31.54 -12.25 16.02
C ARG A 288 30.80 -11.24 15.14
N THR A 289 29.78 -10.60 15.70
CA THR A 289 29.02 -9.55 15.01
C THR A 289 29.81 -8.24 14.94
N ASP A 290 29.39 -7.34 14.06
CA ASP A 290 29.96 -5.99 13.95
C ASP A 290 29.39 -5.00 14.98
N ALA A 291 28.75 -5.50 16.05
CA ALA A 291 28.16 -4.67 17.09
C ALA A 291 29.23 -3.92 17.91
N ALA A 292 28.86 -2.75 18.45
CA ALA A 292 29.75 -1.91 19.26
C ALA A 292 30.25 -2.62 20.53
N THR A 293 29.41 -3.47 21.12
CA THR A 293 29.81 -4.48 22.11
C THR A 293 30.00 -5.82 21.40
N PRO A 294 31.10 -6.55 21.65
CA PRO A 294 31.34 -7.83 21.00
C PRO A 294 30.21 -8.80 21.36
N THR A 295 29.45 -9.22 20.36
CA THR A 295 28.47 -10.30 20.52
C THR A 295 28.74 -11.39 19.51
N TYR A 296 28.34 -12.62 19.84
CA TYR A 296 28.53 -13.81 19.03
C TYR A 296 27.17 -14.39 18.67
N GLN A 297 27.09 -14.92 17.45
CA GLN A 297 25.92 -15.64 16.96
C GLN A 297 26.33 -16.98 16.38
N VAL A 298 25.44 -17.96 16.45
CA VAL A 298 25.65 -19.28 15.85
C VAL A 298 25.47 -19.16 14.35
N SER A 299 26.57 -19.19 13.61
CA SER A 299 26.57 -19.12 12.15
C SER A 299 26.51 -20.50 11.49
N GLY A 300 26.84 -21.55 12.24
CA GLY A 300 26.66 -22.92 11.78
C GLY A 300 27.07 -23.94 12.83
N PHE A 301 27.11 -25.19 12.41
CA PHE A 301 27.53 -26.33 13.19
C PHE A 301 28.55 -27.15 12.42
N ALA A 302 29.36 -27.91 13.15
CA ALA A 302 30.34 -28.83 12.60
C ALA A 302 30.29 -30.17 13.34
N PRO A 303 30.82 -31.24 12.72
CA PRO A 303 30.80 -32.54 13.35
C PRO A 303 31.64 -32.62 14.61
N CYS A 304 31.25 -33.52 15.51
CA CYS A 304 32.15 -34.20 16.43
C CYS A 304 33.01 -35.18 15.62
#